data_AF-A0A317ZHL2-F1
#
_entry.id   AF-A0A317ZHL2-F1
#
_cell.length_a   1.000
_cell.length_b   1.000
_cell.length_c   1.000
_cell.angle_alpha   90.00
_cell.angle_beta   90.00
_cell.angle_gamma   90.00
#
_symmetry.space_group_name_H-M   'P 1'
#
loop_
_entity.id
_entity.type
_entity.pdbx_description
1 polymer ?
#
loop_
_entity_poly.entity_id
_entity_poly.type
_entity_poly.pdbx_seq_one_letter_code
_entity_poly.pdbx_strand_id
1 'polypeptide(L)' 'MKNVTFSADERVIELAREEARSRKTTLNALFREWLDDLAQRDARRKRVDAVFEEMSQYNAGGKFTREEMNER' A
#
# COMPACT_ATOMS: atom_id res chain seq x y z
N MET A 1 -0.59 9.66 -19.99
CA MET A 1 -0.09 10.08 -18.66
C MET A 1 -0.45 11.55 -18.46
N LYS A 2 -0.83 11.96 -17.25
CA LYS A 2 -0.99 13.38 -16.89
C LYS A 2 0.34 13.90 -16.34
N ASN A 3 0.69 15.15 -16.64
CA ASN A 3 1.88 15.79 -16.09
C ASN A 3 1.59 16.30 -14.67
N VAL A 4 2.50 16.01 -13.75
CA VAL A 4 2.44 16.49 -12.37
C VAL A 4 3.69 17.34 -12.12
N THR A 5 3.50 18.59 -11.71
CA THR A 5 4.59 19.48 -11.31
C THR A 5 4.69 19.46 -9.79
N PHE A 6 5.90 19.23 -9.27
CA PHE A 6 6.17 19.24 -7.83
C PHE A 6 7.29 20.23 -7.51
N SER A 7 7.18 20.88 -6.37
CA SER A 7 8.16 21.84 -5.87
C SER A 7 8.70 21.36 -4.53
N ALA A 8 10.02 21.37 -4.40
CA ALA A 8 10.74 21.03 -3.18
C ALA A 8 12.00 21.91 -3.07
N ASP A 9 12.64 21.90 -1.90
CA ASP A 9 13.95 22.52 -1.72
C ASP A 9 14.94 21.92 -2.73
N GLU A 10 15.68 22.78 -3.43
CA GLU A 10 16.61 22.37 -4.48
C GLU A 10 17.66 21.37 -3.98
N ARG A 11 18.13 21.52 -2.74
CA ARG A 11 19.09 20.59 -2.13
C ARG A 11 18.51 19.20 -1.98
N VAL A 12 17.21 19.10 -1.68
CA VAL A 12 16.52 17.81 -1.58
C VAL A 12 16.37 17.16 -2.95
N ILE A 13 16.07 17.94 -3.99
CA ILE A 13 15.98 17.45 -5.37
C ILE A 13 17.33 16.90 -5.84
N GLU A 14 18.43 17.59 -5.55
CA GLU A 14 19.76 17.15 -5.95
C GLU A 14 20.20 15.88 -5.22
N LEU A 15 20.01 15.79 -3.90
CA LEU A 15 20.29 14.57 -3.14
C LEU A 15 19.46 13.38 -3.65
N ALA A 16 18.17 13.59 -3.95
CA ALA A 16 17.32 12.54 -4.48
C ALA A 16 17.74 12.10 -5.90
N ARG A 17 18.26 13.02 -6.72
CA ARG A 17 18.84 12.70 -8.04
C ARG A 17 20.14 11.91 -7.92
N GLU A 18 21.02 12.25 -6.98
CA GLU A 18 22.22 11.48 -6.70
C GLU A 18 21.88 10.05 -6.28
N GLU A 19 20.91 9.87 -5.39
CA GLU A 19 20.47 8.54 -4.98
C GLU A 19 19.79 7.77 -6.12
N ALA A 20 19.00 8.43 -6.96
CA ALA A 20 18.45 7.78 -8.15
C ALA A 20 19.57 7.29 -9.08
N ARG A 21 20.61 8.10 -9.29
CA ARG A 21 21.78 7.72 -10.10
C ARG A 21 22.56 6.56 -9.48
N SER A 22 22.75 6.54 -8.16
CA SER A 22 23.42 5.43 -7.46
C SER A 22 22.69 4.10 -7.70
N ARG A 23 21.34 4.15 -7.74
CA ARG A 23 20.45 3.01 -8.04
C ARG A 23 20.25 2.75 -9.53
N LYS A 24 20.97 3.43 -10.43
CA LYS A 24 20.83 3.34 -11.90
C LYS A 24 19.40 3.59 -12.39
N THR A 25 18.70 4.52 -11.74
CA THR A 25 17.33 4.93 -12.09
C THR A 25 17.22 6.45 -12.19
N THR A 26 16.01 6.98 -12.31
CA THR A 26 15.74 8.43 -12.34
C THR A 26 14.82 8.82 -11.20
N LEU A 27 14.93 10.08 -10.75
CA LEU A 27 14.03 10.63 -9.73
C LEU A 27 12.54 10.46 -10.14
N ASN A 28 12.25 10.63 -11.43
CA ASN A 28 10.89 10.48 -11.96
C ASN A 28 10.41 9.00 -11.91
N ALA A 29 11.30 8.03 -12.14
CA ALA A 29 10.94 6.62 -12.01
C ALA A 29 10.63 6.25 -10.55
N LEU A 30 11.47 6.68 -9.60
CA LEU A 30 11.23 6.51 -8.17
C LEU A 30 9.92 7.18 -7.73
N PHE A 31 9.63 8.38 -8.26
CA PHE A 31 8.39 9.09 -7.96
C PHE A 31 7.16 8.32 -8.44
N ARG A 32 7.20 7.73 -9.64
CA ARG A 32 6.10 6.88 -10.13
C ARG A 32 5.90 5.64 -9.28
N GLU A 33 6.99 4.96 -8.92
CA GLU A 33 6.93 3.79 -8.03
C GLU A 33 6.33 4.14 -6.68
N TRP A 34 6.71 5.29 -6.11
CA TRP A 34 6.14 5.78 -4.87
C TRP A 34 4.65 6.09 -4.99
N LEU A 35 4.19 6.69 -6.09
CA LEU A 35 2.76 6.93 -6.34
C LEU A 35 1.97 5.64 -6.47
N ASP A 36 2.52 4.63 -7.14
CA ASP A 36 1.89 3.32 -7.29
C ASP A 36 1.79 2.60 -5.94
N ASP A 37 2.84 2.61 -5.12
CA ASP A 37 2.82 2.04 -3.77
C ASP A 37 1.79 2.77 -2.89
N LEU A 38 1.73 4.10 -2.96
CA LEU A 38 0.76 4.90 -2.22
C LEU A 38 -0.69 4.54 -2.62
N ALA A 39 -0.96 4.42 -3.92
CA ALA A 39 -2.28 4.03 -4.41
C ALA A 39 -2.66 2.60 -4.00
N GLN A 40 -1.69 1.68 -4.00
CA GLN A 40 -1.91 0.29 -3.59
C GLN A 40 -2.16 0.16 -2.08
N ARG A 41 -1.54 0.99 -1.24
CA ARG A 41 -1.82 1.01 0.22
C ARG A 41 -3.26 1.38 0.50
N ASP A 42 -3.80 2.37 -0.20
CA ASP A 42 -5.21 2.76 -0.07
C ASP A 42 -6.14 1.66 -0.62
N ALA A 43 -5.79 1.04 -1.76
CA ALA A 43 -6.57 -0.08 -2.29
C ALA A 43 -6.52 -1.32 -1.39
N ARG A 44 -5.41 -1.58 -0.69
CA ARG A 44 -5.28 -2.67 0.28
C ARG A 44 -6.08 -2.35 1.54
N ARG A 45 -6.02 -1.13 2.06
CA ARG A 45 -6.84 -0.70 3.21
C ARG A 45 -8.34 -0.86 2.91
N LYS A 46 -8.80 -0.34 1.77
CA LYS A 46 -10.19 -0.50 1.33
C LYS A 46 -10.62 -1.96 1.15
N ARG A 47 -9.73 -2.83 0.66
CA ARG A 47 -10.03 -4.27 0.55
C ARG A 47 -10.16 -4.95 1.90
N VAL A 48 -9.32 -4.60 2.87
CA VAL A 48 -9.41 -5.12 4.22
C VAL A 48 -10.72 -4.68 4.87
N ASP A 49 -11.06 -3.40 4.77
CA ASP A 49 -12.32 -2.85 5.28
C ASP A 49 -13.54 -3.54 4.66
N ALA A 50 -13.53 -3.76 3.34
CA ALA A 50 -14.61 -4.46 2.63
C ALA A 50 -14.77 -5.92 3.09
N VAL A 51 -13.67 -6.63 3.35
CA VAL A 51 -13.72 -8.01 3.90
C VAL A 51 -14.30 -8.00 5.31
N PHE A 52 -13.92 -7.05 6.17
CA PHE A 52 -14.49 -6.93 7.50
C PHE A 52 -15.98 -6.56 7.47
N GLU A 53 -16.40 -5.70 6.54
CA GLU A 53 -17.80 -5.35 6.34
C GLU A 53 -18.61 -6.57 5.84
N GLU A 54 -18.10 -7.30 4.85
CA GLU A 54 -18.69 -8.56 4.37
C GLU A 54 -18.72 -9.63 5.47
N MET A 55 -17.76 -9.65 6.39
CA MET A 55 -17.75 -10.58 7.52
C MET A 55 -18.66 -10.17 8.67
N SER A 56 -18.98 -8.88 8.81
CA SER A 56 -19.81 -8.36 9.91
C SER A 56 -21.25 -8.88 9.89
N GLN A 57 -21.75 -9.27 8.71
CA GLN A 57 -23.06 -9.91 8.53
C GLN A 57 -23.08 -11.39 8.95
N TYR A 58 -21.92 -12.02 9.14
CA TYR A 58 -21.82 -13.41 9.56
C TYR A 58 -21.50 -13.50 11.04
N ASN A 59 -22.45 -14.00 11.83
CA ASN A 59 -22.21 -14.32 13.23
C ASN A 59 -21.74 -15.77 13.35
N ALA A 60 -20.46 -15.97 13.70
CA ALA A 60 -19.88 -17.29 13.89
C ALA A 60 -20.47 -18.08 15.07
N GLY A 61 -21.38 -17.50 15.86
CA GLY A 61 -22.11 -18.20 16.92
C GLY A 61 -21.32 -18.41 18.22
N GLY A 62 -20.01 -18.11 18.25
CA GLY A 62 -19.21 -18.17 19.47
C GLY A 62 -17.72 -18.40 19.20
N LYS A 63 -16.96 -18.64 20.28
CA LYS A 63 -15.59 -19.16 20.19
C LYS A 63 -15.66 -20.67 20.16
N PHE A 64 -15.20 -21.28 19.08
CA PHE A 64 -15.04 -22.73 19.03
C PHE A 64 -13.67 -23.12 19.58
N THR A 65 -13.66 -24.17 20.38
CA THR A 65 -12.44 -24.86 20.78
C THR A 65 -11.93 -25.73 19.63
N ARG A 66 -10.63 -26.03 19.66
CA ARG A 66 -9.98 -26.85 18.62
C ARG A 66 -10.58 -28.26 18.55
N GLU A 67 -11.10 -28.78 19.66
CA GLU A 67 -11.74 -30.10 19.72
C GLU A 67 -13.10 -30.09 19.01
N GLU A 68 -13.93 -29.07 19.28
CA GLU A 68 -15.25 -28.90 18.63
C GLU A 68 -15.14 -28.73 17.10
N MET A 69 -14.10 -28.05 16.61
CA MET A 69 -13.89 -27.90 15.15
C MET A 69 -13.37 -29.16 14.45
N ASN A 70 -12.87 -30.16 15.19
CA ASN A 70 -12.30 -31.39 14.64
C ASN A 70 -13.19 -32.62 14.85
N GLU A 71 -14.36 -32.46 15.47
CA GLU A 71 -15.34 -33.54 15.61
C GLU A 71 -15.97 -33.81 14.24
N ARG A 72 -15.93 -35.08 13.81
CA ARG A 72 -16.27 -35.56 12.46
C ARG A 72 -17.42 -36.54 12.50
#